data_AF-A0A7Y9MJ11-F1
#
_entry.id   AF-A0A7Y9MJ11-F1
#
_cell.length_a   1.000
_cell.length_b   1.000
_cell.length_c   1.000
_cell.angle_alpha   90.00
_cell.angle_beta   90.00
_cell.angle_gamma   90.00
#
_symmetry.space_group_name_H-M   'P 1'
#
loop_
_entity.id
_entity.type
_entity.pdbx_description
1 polymer ?
#
loop_
_entity_poly.entity_id
_entity_poly.type
_entity_poly.pdbx_seq_one_letter_code
_entity_poly.pdbx_strand_id
1 'polypeptide(L)'
;MPDIAQRYRVRPRVWIGLVIYVAYVAVVFIVQQLSGVPYTALGDSGANLFLGAGLSLIVGAVLLALTTSLLGWWQPALFDRHRSAHKWPIVAAIIMVVALVVNLASTDWGAFDVAFLAAAIVLLLVGFTEELATRGLLLVGLRSRLSEVWVWLLTSALFGLMHLVNVLSGQAVGPTLQQVALAFGAGTIFYILRRVTGSLIWAMVLHGLWDFSTFSASHGTPAPFVVLGGVLEIVAIVVAFIGVAFVIRGADERISAGEGSRV
;
A
#
# COMPACT_ATOMS: atom_id res chain seq x y z
N MET A 1 -4.94 11.95 30.21
CA MET A 1 -3.58 11.49 29.88
C MET A 1 -2.80 12.72 29.42
N PRO A 2 -1.60 12.99 29.96
CA PRO A 2 -0.81 14.12 29.49
C PRO A 2 -0.48 13.92 28.02
N ASP A 3 -0.72 14.96 27.23
CA ASP A 3 -0.35 15.09 25.83
C ASP A 3 1.17 14.90 25.73
N ILE A 4 1.62 13.69 25.39
CA ILE A 4 3.02 13.47 25.03
C ILE A 4 3.19 14.23 23.72
N ALA A 5 3.63 15.48 23.83
CA ALA A 5 3.94 16.33 22.69
C ALA A 5 4.76 15.50 21.71
N GLN A 6 4.16 15.15 20.57
CA GLN A 6 4.81 14.32 19.55
C GLN A 6 6.01 15.11 19.02
N ARG A 7 7.19 14.80 19.53
CA ARG A 7 8.43 15.43 19.10
C ARG A 7 8.87 14.81 17.78
N TYR A 8 8.46 15.41 16.67
CA TYR A 8 9.05 15.15 15.37
C TYR A 8 10.48 15.69 15.32
N ARG A 9 11.42 14.98 14.70
CA ARG A 9 12.76 15.52 14.41
C ARG A 9 12.69 16.54 13.28
N VAL A 10 11.87 16.25 12.27
CA VAL A 10 11.58 17.15 11.15
C VAL A 10 10.09 17.44 11.12
N ARG A 11 9.72 18.72 11.00
CA ARG A 11 8.31 19.11 10.95
C ARG A 11 7.65 18.63 9.64
N PRO A 12 6.50 17.94 9.70
CA PRO A 12 5.76 17.53 8.51
C PRO A 12 5.40 18.70 7.60
N ARG A 13 5.65 18.52 6.30
CA ARG A 13 5.27 19.43 5.22
C ARG A 13 4.84 18.63 4.02
N VAL A 14 3.86 19.15 3.27
CA VAL A 14 3.32 18.50 2.06
C VAL A 14 4.44 18.09 1.09
N TRP A 15 5.37 19.00 0.79
CA TRP A 15 6.43 18.74 -0.18
C TRP A 15 7.39 17.62 0.27
N ILE A 16 7.62 17.44 1.58
CA ILE A 16 8.48 16.36 2.08
C ILE A 16 7.84 15.01 1.79
N GLY A 17 6.53 14.88 2.07
CA GLY A 17 5.77 13.67 1.74
C GLY A 17 5.76 13.35 0.24
N LEU A 18 5.61 14.37 -0.61
CA LEU A 18 5.67 14.21 -2.07
C LEU A 18 7.06 13.78 -2.56
N VAL A 19 8.13 14.38 -2.04
CA VAL A 19 9.51 13.99 -2.39
C VAL A 19 9.78 12.54 -2.00
N ILE A 20 9.35 12.11 -0.81
CA ILE A 20 9.50 10.72 -0.36
C ILE A 20 8.76 9.76 -1.28
N TYR A 21 7.51 10.09 -1.65
CA TYR A 21 6.73 9.28 -2.58
C TYR A 21 7.42 9.15 -3.95
N VAL A 22 7.85 10.27 -4.55
CA VAL A 22 8.55 10.25 -5.85
C VAL A 22 9.86 9.49 -5.76
N ALA A 23 10.62 9.68 -4.68
CA ALA A 23 11.88 8.96 -4.45
C ALA A 23 11.65 7.45 -4.30
N TYR A 24 10.59 7.02 -3.60
CA TYR A 24 10.23 5.62 -3.49
C TYR A 24 9.92 5.00 -4.86
N VAL A 25 9.04 5.63 -5.65
CA VAL A 25 8.69 5.17 -6.99
C VAL A 25 9.93 5.11 -7.90
N ALA A 26 10.79 6.12 -7.85
CA ALA A 26 12.03 6.16 -8.61
C ALA A 26 13.00 5.04 -8.21
N VAL A 27 13.19 4.80 -6.90
CA VAL A 27 14.05 3.72 -6.40
C VAL A 27 13.54 2.36 -6.86
N VAL A 28 12.24 2.09 -6.69
CA VAL A 28 11.64 0.82 -7.11
C VAL A 28 11.86 0.63 -8.61
N PHE A 29 11.45 1.61 -9.41
CA PHE A 29 11.61 1.56 -10.87
C PHE A 29 13.08 1.34 -11.29
N ILE A 30 14.03 2.12 -10.74
CA ILE A 30 15.45 2.01 -11.10
C ILE A 30 16.01 0.64 -10.75
N VAL A 31 15.74 0.12 -9.54
CA VAL A 31 16.25 -1.20 -9.14
C VAL A 31 15.67 -2.30 -10.02
N GLN A 32 14.38 -2.23 -10.36
CA GLN A 32 13.74 -3.19 -11.27
C GLN A 32 14.35 -3.12 -12.67
N GLN A 33 14.57 -1.92 -13.22
CA GLN A 33 15.20 -1.76 -14.54
C GLN A 33 16.64 -2.29 -14.54
N LEU A 34 17.41 -2.05 -13.48
CA LEU A 34 18.78 -2.56 -13.34
C LEU A 34 18.84 -4.09 -13.20
N SER A 35 17.75 -4.75 -12.80
CA SER A 35 17.68 -6.21 -12.74
C SER A 35 17.70 -6.86 -14.14
N GLY A 36 17.29 -6.13 -15.17
CA GLY A 36 17.15 -6.65 -16.53
C GLY A 36 15.97 -7.61 -16.73
N VAL A 37 15.15 -7.86 -15.70
CA VAL A 37 13.97 -8.74 -15.78
C VAL A 37 12.76 -7.91 -16.25
N PRO A 38 12.14 -8.23 -17.41
CA PRO A 38 10.96 -7.51 -17.87
C PRO A 38 9.74 -7.88 -17.01
N TYR A 39 8.77 -6.94 -16.91
CA TYR A 39 7.57 -7.11 -16.08
C TYR A 39 6.80 -8.40 -16.41
N THR A 40 6.71 -8.75 -17.70
CA THR A 40 5.97 -9.93 -18.17
C THR A 40 6.63 -11.25 -17.81
N ALA A 41 7.89 -11.24 -17.35
CA ALA A 41 8.65 -12.44 -17.00
C ALA A 41 8.80 -12.65 -15.48
N LEU A 42 8.19 -11.79 -14.66
CA LEU A 42 8.30 -11.88 -13.20
C LEU A 42 7.80 -13.22 -12.65
N GLY A 43 6.75 -13.78 -13.25
CA GLY A 43 6.15 -15.06 -12.85
C GLY A 43 6.89 -16.30 -13.37
N ASP A 44 7.87 -16.16 -14.26
CA ASP A 44 8.48 -17.31 -14.93
C ASP A 44 9.35 -18.17 -14.00
N SER A 45 9.95 -17.55 -12.97
CA SER A 45 10.78 -18.26 -11.98
C SER A 45 10.94 -17.46 -10.69
N GLY A 46 11.31 -18.13 -9.61
CA GLY A 46 11.63 -17.45 -8.34
C GLY A 46 12.80 -16.48 -8.45
N ALA A 47 13.78 -16.74 -9.32
CA ALA A 47 14.89 -15.83 -9.57
C ALA A 47 14.42 -14.54 -10.25
N ASN A 48 13.57 -14.64 -11.27
CA ASN A 48 12.98 -13.48 -11.94
C ASN A 48 12.13 -12.67 -10.96
N LEU A 49 11.31 -13.34 -10.15
CA LEU A 49 10.48 -12.67 -9.14
C LEU A 49 11.33 -11.93 -8.10
N PHE A 50 12.38 -12.58 -7.60
CA PHE A 50 13.26 -12.00 -6.60
C PHE A 50 14.06 -10.81 -7.16
N LEU A 51 14.71 -10.98 -8.31
CA LEU A 51 15.54 -9.93 -8.92
C LEU A 51 14.69 -8.78 -9.49
N GLY A 52 13.61 -9.13 -10.18
CA GLY A 52 12.72 -8.19 -10.88
C GLY A 52 11.72 -7.48 -9.98
N ALA A 53 11.44 -7.97 -8.77
CA ALA A 53 10.55 -7.29 -7.81
C ALA A 53 11.12 -7.30 -6.38
N GLY A 54 11.45 -8.46 -5.82
CA GLY A 54 11.82 -8.62 -4.41
C GLY A 54 13.00 -7.73 -3.95
N LEU A 55 14.05 -7.61 -4.75
CA LEU A 55 15.22 -6.78 -4.45
C LEU A 55 14.86 -5.30 -4.30
N SER A 56 14.00 -4.79 -5.18
CA SER A 56 13.52 -3.40 -5.13
C SER A 56 12.69 -3.13 -3.87
N LEU A 57 11.91 -4.10 -3.41
CA LEU A 57 11.13 -4.03 -2.17
C LEU A 57 12.04 -4.03 -0.93
N ILE A 58 13.10 -4.86 -0.92
CA ILE A 58 14.08 -4.87 0.18
C ILE A 58 14.78 -3.52 0.31
N VAL A 59 15.29 -2.99 -0.81
CA VAL A 59 15.95 -1.68 -0.84
C VAL A 59 14.98 -0.58 -0.42
N GLY A 60 13.76 -0.58 -0.97
CA GLY A 60 12.70 0.36 -0.61
C GLY A 60 12.34 0.31 0.88
N ALA A 61 12.22 -0.89 1.45
CA ALA A 61 11.91 -1.08 2.88
C ALA A 61 12.99 -0.48 3.78
N VAL A 62 14.27 -0.75 3.48
CA VAL A 62 15.40 -0.17 4.22
C VAL A 62 15.39 1.35 4.12
N LEU A 63 15.29 1.91 2.91
CA LEU A 63 15.32 3.36 2.71
C LEU A 63 14.13 4.07 3.36
N LEU A 64 12.92 3.50 3.30
CA LEU A 64 11.75 4.05 3.96
C LEU A 64 11.86 3.97 5.48
N ALA A 65 12.36 2.86 6.04
CA ALA A 65 12.57 2.71 7.48
C ALA A 65 13.62 3.70 8.01
N LEU A 66 14.73 3.87 7.28
CA LEU A 66 15.75 4.88 7.59
C LEU A 66 15.16 6.29 7.51
N THR A 67 14.46 6.63 6.43
CA THR A 67 13.82 7.94 6.25
C THR A 67 12.83 8.22 7.38
N THR A 68 11.96 7.27 7.71
CA THR A 68 10.98 7.38 8.80
C THR A 68 11.66 7.63 10.14
N SER A 69 12.79 6.96 10.40
CA SER A 69 13.59 7.10 11.61
C SER A 69 14.30 8.46 11.69
N LEU A 70 14.88 8.92 10.58
CA LEU A 70 15.57 10.21 10.50
C LEU A 70 14.61 11.38 10.71
N LEU A 71 13.41 11.31 10.14
CA LEU A 71 12.36 12.32 10.32
C LEU A 71 11.70 12.26 11.70
N GLY A 72 11.78 11.12 12.38
CA GLY A 72 11.07 10.87 13.63
C GLY A 72 9.56 10.73 13.41
N TRP A 73 9.14 10.13 12.30
CA TRP A 73 7.73 10.06 11.87
C TRP A 73 7.07 8.70 12.14
N TRP A 74 7.72 7.77 12.85
CA TRP A 74 7.14 6.44 13.12
C TRP A 74 5.75 6.49 13.74
N GLN A 75 5.55 7.30 14.77
CA GLN A 75 4.24 7.41 15.43
C GLN A 75 3.16 7.93 14.46
N PRO A 76 3.30 9.11 13.83
CA PRO A 76 2.23 9.66 12.98
C PRO A 76 2.05 8.89 11.66
N ALA A 77 3.11 8.20 11.20
CA ALA A 77 3.03 7.32 10.04
C ALA A 77 2.23 6.05 10.36
N LEU A 78 2.44 5.44 11.53
CA LEU A 78 1.82 4.16 11.87
C LEU A 78 0.45 4.27 12.56
N PHE A 79 0.18 5.34 13.30
CA PHE A 79 -1.01 5.43 14.14
C PHE A 79 -1.75 6.75 13.96
N ASP A 80 -3.07 6.65 13.81
CA ASP A 80 -3.96 7.82 13.83
C ASP A 80 -4.18 8.30 15.27
N ARG A 81 -4.41 9.60 15.44
CA ARG A 81 -4.72 10.19 16.74
C ARG A 81 -6.11 9.77 17.21
N HIS A 82 -7.07 9.70 16.28
CA HIS A 82 -8.45 9.35 16.53
C HIS A 82 -8.93 8.30 15.53
N ARG A 83 -9.48 7.22 16.07
CA ARG A 83 -10.19 6.22 15.26
C ARG A 83 -11.51 6.79 14.76
N SER A 84 -11.95 6.32 13.60
CA SER A 84 -13.29 6.62 13.09
C SER A 84 -14.37 6.21 14.10
N ALA A 85 -15.36 7.08 14.32
CA ALA A 85 -16.57 6.76 15.07
C ALA A 85 -17.43 5.71 14.35
N HIS A 86 -17.41 5.73 13.01
CA HIS A 86 -18.14 4.79 12.16
C HIS A 86 -17.23 3.62 11.77
N LYS A 87 -17.54 2.42 12.29
CA LYS A 87 -16.74 1.22 12.07
C LYS A 87 -17.25 0.30 10.96
N TRP A 88 -18.52 0.44 10.58
CA TRP A 88 -19.15 -0.41 9.55
C TRP A 88 -18.39 -0.45 8.20
N PRO A 89 -17.68 0.62 7.74
CA PRO A 89 -16.95 0.56 6.47
C PRO A 89 -15.83 -0.49 6.44
N ILE A 90 -15.44 -1.05 7.59
CA ILE A 90 -14.50 -2.19 7.67
C ILE A 90 -14.97 -3.42 6.86
N VAL A 91 -16.27 -3.51 6.56
CA VAL A 91 -16.83 -4.57 5.69
C VAL A 91 -16.09 -4.65 4.35
N ALA A 92 -15.64 -3.53 3.78
CA ALA A 92 -14.84 -3.55 2.55
C ALA A 92 -13.55 -4.37 2.72
N ALA A 93 -12.83 -4.18 3.83
CA ALA A 93 -11.62 -4.95 4.14
C ALA A 93 -11.94 -6.44 4.41
N ILE A 94 -13.08 -6.73 5.05
CA ILE A 94 -13.53 -8.12 5.27
C ILE A 94 -13.80 -8.82 3.94
N ILE A 95 -14.50 -8.17 3.00
CA ILE A 95 -14.75 -8.74 1.67
C ILE A 95 -13.44 -8.99 0.92
N MET A 96 -12.47 -8.07 1.02
CA MET A 96 -11.14 -8.25 0.44
C MET A 96 -10.39 -9.44 1.07
N VAL A 97 -10.51 -9.66 2.39
CA VAL A 97 -9.98 -10.87 3.05
C VAL A 97 -10.66 -12.14 2.50
N VAL A 98 -11.96 -12.11 2.25
CA VAL A 98 -12.65 -13.25 1.63
C VAL A 98 -12.13 -13.50 0.22
N ALA A 99 -11.96 -12.47 -0.61
CA ALA A 99 -11.38 -12.57 -1.95
C ALA A 99 -9.98 -13.19 -1.92
N LEU A 100 -9.14 -12.72 -0.99
CA LEU A 100 -7.81 -13.27 -0.72
C LEU A 100 -7.85 -14.75 -0.35
N VAL A 101 -8.76 -15.15 0.53
CA VAL A 101 -8.90 -16.57 0.92
C VAL A 101 -9.35 -17.42 -0.26
N VAL A 102 -10.27 -16.92 -1.09
CA VAL A 102 -10.69 -17.59 -2.33
C VAL A 102 -9.51 -17.78 -3.28
N ASN A 103 -8.68 -16.76 -3.48
CA ASN A 103 -7.47 -16.85 -4.30
C ASN A 103 -6.53 -17.93 -3.75
N LEU A 104 -6.15 -17.86 -2.47
CA LEU A 104 -5.22 -18.83 -1.86
C LEU A 104 -5.76 -20.26 -1.87
N ALA A 105 -7.06 -20.45 -1.67
CA ALA A 105 -7.69 -21.76 -1.70
C ALA A 105 -7.77 -22.35 -3.12
N SER A 106 -7.66 -21.51 -4.15
CA SER A 106 -7.73 -21.91 -5.56
C SER A 106 -6.37 -21.93 -6.27
N THR A 107 -5.31 -21.43 -5.62
CA THR A 107 -3.92 -21.49 -6.10
C THR A 107 -3.47 -22.92 -6.36
N ASP A 108 -2.76 -23.13 -7.48
CA ASP A 108 -2.04 -24.36 -7.78
C ASP A 108 -0.71 -24.42 -7.00
N TRP A 109 -0.81 -24.81 -5.73
CA TRP A 109 0.36 -24.94 -4.86
C TRP A 109 1.37 -26.00 -5.33
N GLY A 110 0.96 -26.91 -6.22
CA GLY A 110 1.86 -27.91 -6.82
C GLY A 110 2.85 -27.32 -7.81
N ALA A 111 2.56 -26.14 -8.36
CA ALA A 111 3.44 -25.42 -9.29
C ALA A 111 4.56 -24.61 -8.59
N PHE A 112 4.55 -24.53 -7.26
CA PHE A 112 5.53 -23.75 -6.49
C PHE A 112 6.77 -24.59 -6.21
N ASP A 113 7.91 -24.18 -6.74
CA ASP A 113 9.20 -24.62 -6.23
C ASP A 113 9.64 -23.79 -5.01
N VAL A 114 10.69 -24.25 -4.32
CA VAL A 114 11.21 -23.60 -3.11
C VAL A 114 11.67 -22.17 -3.39
N ALA A 115 12.27 -21.93 -4.55
CA ALA A 115 12.82 -20.62 -4.90
C ALA A 115 11.70 -19.61 -5.15
N PHE A 116 10.65 -20.01 -5.86
CA PHE A 116 9.47 -19.22 -6.13
C PHE A 116 8.71 -18.92 -4.85
N LEU A 117 8.51 -19.91 -3.98
CA LEU A 117 7.87 -19.69 -2.68
C LEU A 117 8.66 -18.68 -1.84
N ALA A 118 9.99 -18.82 -1.77
CA ALA A 118 10.84 -17.87 -1.05
C ALA A 118 10.73 -16.45 -1.63
N ALA A 119 10.76 -16.31 -2.96
CA ALA A 119 10.60 -15.02 -3.63
C ALA A 119 9.20 -14.42 -3.40
N ALA A 120 8.15 -15.24 -3.43
CA ALA A 120 6.79 -14.81 -3.17
C ALA A 120 6.60 -14.34 -1.72
N ILE A 121 7.26 -14.96 -0.74
CA ILE A 121 7.26 -14.48 0.65
C ILE A 121 7.90 -13.08 0.75
N VAL A 122 8.95 -12.81 -0.01
CA VAL A 122 9.57 -11.47 -0.06
C VAL A 122 8.57 -10.41 -0.57
N LEU A 123 7.62 -10.78 -1.44
CA LEU A 123 6.58 -9.86 -1.89
C LEU A 123 5.69 -9.33 -0.76
N LEU A 124 5.61 -9.99 0.41
CA LEU A 124 4.90 -9.44 1.56
C LEU A 124 5.43 -8.06 1.99
N LEU A 125 6.67 -7.71 1.62
CA LEU A 125 7.24 -6.38 1.81
C LEU A 125 6.54 -5.29 0.99
N VAL A 126 5.78 -5.62 -0.06
CA VAL A 126 4.99 -4.64 -0.84
C VAL A 126 4.01 -3.91 0.08
N GLY A 127 3.33 -4.68 0.94
CA GLY A 127 2.40 -4.14 1.92
C GLY A 127 3.08 -3.20 2.90
N PHE A 128 4.30 -3.49 3.36
CA PHE A 128 5.06 -2.56 4.19
C PHE A 128 5.48 -1.31 3.42
N THR A 129 6.12 -1.48 2.26
CA THR A 129 6.77 -0.38 1.54
C THR A 129 5.77 0.60 0.96
N GLU A 130 4.79 0.13 0.21
CA GLU A 130 3.84 0.98 -0.48
C GLU A 130 2.90 1.69 0.50
N GLU A 131 2.45 1.00 1.55
CA GLU A 131 1.62 1.61 2.59
C GLU A 131 2.42 2.63 3.41
N LEU A 132 3.68 2.33 3.78
CA LEU A 132 4.53 3.30 4.48
C LEU A 132 4.84 4.51 3.60
N ALA A 133 5.06 4.35 2.30
CA ALA A 133 5.29 5.45 1.38
C ALA A 133 4.03 6.33 1.21
N THR A 134 2.86 5.71 0.99
CA THR A 134 1.62 6.42 0.61
C THR A 134 0.77 6.81 1.82
N ARG A 135 0.32 5.86 2.62
CA ARG A 135 -0.47 6.12 3.82
C ARG A 135 0.38 6.36 5.05
N GLY A 136 1.68 6.13 5.04
CA GLY A 136 2.58 6.54 6.12
C GLY A 136 3.10 7.97 5.93
N LEU A 137 4.19 8.10 5.17
CA LEU A 137 4.99 9.32 5.07
C LEU A 137 4.34 10.40 4.20
N LEU A 138 3.77 10.04 3.04
CA LEU A 138 3.02 10.98 2.21
C LEU A 138 1.80 11.52 2.97
N LEU A 139 1.01 10.64 3.60
CA LEU A 139 -0.13 11.02 4.44
C LEU A 139 0.27 11.99 5.57
N VAL A 140 1.37 11.72 6.28
CA VAL A 140 1.90 12.64 7.31
C VAL A 140 2.21 14.02 6.71
N GLY A 141 2.83 14.06 5.54
CA GLY A 141 3.07 15.30 4.80
C GLY A 141 1.77 16.02 4.44
N LEU A 142 0.76 15.31 3.93
CA LEU A 142 -0.52 15.91 3.50
C LEU A 142 -1.34 16.43 4.68
N ARG A 143 -1.38 15.71 5.81
CA ARG A 143 -2.07 16.11 7.05
C ARG A 143 -1.47 17.34 7.72
N SER A 144 -0.30 17.81 7.29
CA SER A 144 0.26 19.11 7.71
C SER A 144 -0.53 20.33 7.21
N ARG A 145 -1.39 20.16 6.18
CA ARG A 145 -2.08 21.30 5.54
C ARG A 145 -3.48 20.98 5.02
N LEU A 146 -3.72 19.76 4.56
CA LEU A 146 -4.95 19.41 3.85
C LEU A 146 -6.04 18.92 4.80
N SER A 147 -7.30 18.97 4.33
CA SER A 147 -8.40 18.28 5.00
C SER A 147 -8.33 16.79 4.72
N GLU A 148 -8.93 15.99 5.59
CA GLU A 148 -8.85 14.54 5.53
C GLU A 148 -9.46 13.95 4.24
N VAL A 149 -10.41 14.65 3.60
CA VAL A 149 -10.93 14.28 2.26
C VAL A 149 -9.81 14.30 1.21
N TRP A 150 -9.00 15.35 1.19
CA TRP A 150 -7.89 15.46 0.24
C TRP A 150 -6.74 14.51 0.58
N VAL A 151 -6.51 14.23 1.88
CA VAL A 151 -5.53 13.24 2.31
C VAL A 151 -5.89 11.85 1.79
N TRP A 152 -7.14 11.42 1.97
CA TRP A 152 -7.65 10.18 1.39
C TRP A 152 -7.47 10.16 -0.13
N LEU A 153 -8.01 11.17 -0.81
CA LEU A 153 -8.05 11.18 -2.27
C LEU A 153 -6.65 11.14 -2.87
N LEU A 154 -5.72 11.94 -2.36
CA LEU A 154 -4.35 12.02 -2.88
C LEU A 154 -3.53 10.78 -2.55
N THR A 155 -3.65 10.21 -1.34
CA THR A 155 -2.93 8.98 -0.99
C THR A 155 -3.44 7.78 -1.80
N SER A 156 -4.75 7.67 -2.02
CA SER A 156 -5.32 6.67 -2.92
C SER A 156 -4.95 6.89 -4.38
N ALA A 157 -5.04 8.12 -4.88
CA ALA A 157 -4.72 8.42 -6.28
C ALA A 157 -3.25 8.15 -6.59
N LEU A 158 -2.33 8.61 -5.73
CA LEU A 158 -0.90 8.40 -5.94
C LEU A 158 -0.49 6.93 -5.77
N PHE A 159 -1.19 6.16 -4.94
CA PHE A 159 -1.03 4.71 -4.90
C PHE A 159 -1.47 4.02 -6.20
N GLY A 160 -2.57 4.46 -6.83
CA GLY A 160 -2.91 3.99 -8.17
C GLY A 160 -1.83 4.40 -9.19
N LEU A 161 -1.49 5.68 -9.23
CA LEU A 161 -0.63 6.28 -10.27
C LEU A 161 0.81 5.76 -10.27
N MET A 162 1.36 5.29 -9.15
CA MET A 162 2.72 4.74 -9.15
C MET A 162 2.87 3.52 -10.08
N HIS A 163 1.77 2.81 -10.37
CA HIS A 163 1.77 1.66 -11.26
C HIS A 163 1.91 2.02 -12.74
N LEU A 164 1.79 3.31 -13.11
CA LEU A 164 2.03 3.75 -14.49
C LEU A 164 3.45 3.45 -14.96
N VAL A 165 4.42 3.36 -14.05
CA VAL A 165 5.81 3.00 -14.40
C VAL A 165 5.92 1.59 -14.98
N ASN A 166 4.93 0.71 -14.75
CA ASN A 166 4.96 -0.65 -15.30
C ASN A 166 4.85 -0.68 -16.82
N VAL A 167 4.26 0.35 -17.45
CA VAL A 167 4.30 0.51 -18.92
C VAL A 167 5.74 0.63 -19.40
N LEU A 168 6.57 1.37 -18.67
CA LEU A 168 7.99 1.52 -18.99
C LEU A 168 8.77 0.22 -18.74
N SER A 169 8.25 -0.66 -17.89
CA SER A 169 8.80 -1.99 -17.60
C SER A 169 8.26 -3.12 -18.51
N GLY A 170 7.43 -2.78 -19.52
CA GLY A 170 6.95 -3.71 -20.55
C GLY A 170 5.51 -4.21 -20.40
N GLN A 171 4.76 -3.77 -19.38
CA GLN A 171 3.33 -4.07 -19.28
C GLN A 171 2.52 -3.30 -20.34
N ALA A 172 1.50 -3.93 -20.91
CA ALA A 172 0.62 -3.26 -21.86
C ALA A 172 -0.21 -2.15 -21.19
N VAL A 173 -0.43 -1.04 -21.92
CA VAL A 173 -1.12 0.16 -21.42
C VAL A 173 -2.51 -0.15 -20.86
N GLY A 174 -3.32 -0.95 -21.57
CA GLY A 174 -4.68 -1.29 -21.14
C GLY A 174 -4.71 -1.94 -19.74
N PRO A 175 -4.02 -3.08 -19.55
CA PRO A 175 -3.84 -3.70 -18.23
C PRO A 175 -3.26 -2.76 -17.17
N THR A 176 -2.31 -1.88 -17.51
CA THR A 176 -1.77 -0.93 -16.53
C THR A 176 -2.81 0.11 -16.11
N LEU A 177 -3.63 0.63 -17.01
CA LEU A 177 -4.71 1.55 -16.64
C LEU A 177 -5.77 0.88 -15.75
N GLN A 178 -6.06 -0.40 -16.02
CA GLN A 178 -6.91 -1.22 -15.15
C GLN A 178 -6.28 -1.37 -13.74
N GLN A 179 -4.98 -1.70 -13.68
CA GLN A 179 -4.24 -1.81 -12.42
C GLN A 179 -4.27 -0.49 -11.62
N VAL A 180 -4.06 0.65 -12.28
CA VAL A 180 -4.13 1.98 -11.65
C VAL A 180 -5.50 2.22 -11.02
N ALA A 181 -6.60 1.89 -11.73
CA ALA A 181 -7.95 2.08 -11.24
C ALA A 181 -8.29 1.14 -10.06
N LEU A 182 -7.91 -0.14 -10.15
CA LEU A 182 -8.11 -1.11 -9.08
C LEU A 182 -7.28 -0.75 -7.85
N ALA A 183 -6.01 -0.39 -8.02
CA ALA A 183 -5.14 0.07 -6.95
C ALA A 183 -5.70 1.33 -6.27
N PHE A 184 -6.24 2.29 -7.01
CA PHE A 184 -6.95 3.44 -6.41
C PHE A 184 -8.12 3.01 -5.50
N GLY A 185 -8.91 2.04 -5.96
CA GLY A 185 -9.99 1.43 -5.17
C GLY A 185 -9.49 0.70 -3.93
N ALA A 186 -8.52 -0.19 -4.07
CA ALA A 186 -7.88 -0.91 -2.97
C ALA A 186 -7.24 0.05 -1.96
N GLY A 187 -6.62 1.12 -2.44
CA GLY A 187 -6.11 2.20 -1.63
C GLY A 187 -7.15 2.87 -0.73
N THR A 188 -8.40 2.94 -1.20
CA THR A 188 -9.53 3.41 -0.39
C THR A 188 -9.92 2.40 0.68
N ILE A 189 -9.86 1.08 0.40
CA ILE A 189 -10.05 0.02 1.39
C ILE A 189 -9.00 0.12 2.51
N PHE A 190 -7.72 0.25 2.14
CA PHE A 190 -6.61 0.37 3.09
C PHE A 190 -6.71 1.64 3.95
N TYR A 191 -7.12 2.76 3.35
CA TYR A 191 -7.39 3.98 4.09
C TYR A 191 -8.51 3.80 5.12
N ILE A 192 -9.62 3.17 4.74
CA ILE A 192 -10.72 2.84 5.65
C ILE A 192 -10.23 1.94 6.79
N LEU A 193 -9.50 0.87 6.46
CA LEU A 193 -8.97 -0.07 7.43
C LEU A 193 -8.09 0.64 8.46
N ARG A 194 -7.19 1.52 8.02
CA ARG A 194 -6.38 2.36 8.89
C ARG A 194 -7.27 3.25 9.77
N ARG A 195 -8.21 4.00 9.21
CA ARG A 195 -9.06 4.93 10.00
C ARG A 195 -9.92 4.21 11.03
N VAL A 196 -10.44 3.02 10.72
CA VAL A 196 -11.26 2.25 11.66
C VAL A 196 -10.42 1.62 12.78
N THR A 197 -9.25 1.08 12.43
CA THR A 197 -8.37 0.40 13.40
C THR A 197 -7.45 1.36 14.18
N GLY A 198 -7.22 2.55 13.62
CA GLY A 198 -6.23 3.53 14.09
C GLY A 198 -4.78 3.14 13.81
N SER A 199 -4.53 2.11 12.99
CA SER A 199 -3.18 1.59 12.72
C SER A 199 -2.97 1.27 11.24
N LEU A 200 -1.85 1.71 10.68
CA LEU A 200 -1.40 1.38 9.33
C LEU A 200 -0.99 -0.09 9.20
N ILE A 201 -0.61 -0.74 10.31
CA ILE A 201 -0.10 -2.12 10.30
C ILE A 201 -1.10 -3.09 9.69
N TRP A 202 -2.40 -2.91 9.95
CA TRP A 202 -3.44 -3.78 9.40
C TRP A 202 -3.58 -3.63 7.88
N ALA A 203 -3.39 -2.42 7.35
CA ALA A 203 -3.33 -2.19 5.91
C ALA A 203 -2.08 -2.83 5.30
N MET A 204 -0.91 -2.71 5.94
CA MET A 204 0.32 -3.37 5.49
C MET A 204 0.15 -4.89 5.38
N VAL A 205 -0.43 -5.51 6.40
CA VAL A 205 -0.67 -6.96 6.43
C VAL A 205 -1.67 -7.36 5.36
N LEU A 206 -2.83 -6.70 5.28
CA LEU A 206 -3.85 -7.03 4.29
C LEU A 206 -3.34 -6.85 2.86
N HIS A 207 -2.65 -5.74 2.59
CA HIS A 207 -2.09 -5.45 1.28
C HIS A 207 -1.05 -6.51 0.88
N GLY A 208 -0.06 -6.77 1.73
CA GLY A 208 0.98 -7.76 1.41
C GLY A 208 0.40 -9.16 1.16
N LEU A 209 -0.57 -9.59 1.98
CA LEU A 209 -1.22 -10.89 1.78
C LEU A 209 -2.11 -10.91 0.53
N TRP A 210 -2.76 -9.79 0.18
CA TRP A 210 -3.60 -9.70 -1.03
C TRP A 210 -2.76 -9.80 -2.30
N ASP A 211 -1.67 -9.03 -2.40
CA ASP A 211 -0.73 -9.11 -3.53
C ASP A 211 -0.14 -10.51 -3.67
N PHE A 212 0.29 -11.10 -2.55
CA PHE A 212 0.75 -12.48 -2.52
C PHE A 212 -0.33 -13.45 -3.05
N SER A 213 -1.59 -13.28 -2.65
CA SER A 213 -2.69 -14.14 -3.11
C SER A 213 -2.99 -13.99 -4.61
N THR A 214 -2.98 -12.76 -5.12
CA THR A 214 -3.27 -12.46 -6.52
C THR A 214 -2.16 -12.98 -7.42
N PHE A 215 -0.91 -12.75 -7.02
CA PHE A 215 0.25 -13.29 -7.73
C PHE A 215 0.26 -14.82 -7.71
N SER A 216 -0.04 -15.42 -6.56
CA SER A 216 -0.11 -16.88 -6.41
C SER A 216 -1.20 -17.51 -7.28
N ALA A 217 -2.38 -16.91 -7.35
CA ALA A 217 -3.50 -17.41 -8.16
C ALA A 217 -3.24 -17.34 -9.68
N SER A 218 -2.22 -16.59 -10.09
CA SER A 218 -1.78 -16.46 -11.50
C SER A 218 -0.61 -17.39 -11.86
N HIS A 219 -0.02 -18.09 -10.89
CA HIS A 219 1.11 -19.00 -11.11
C HIS A 219 0.65 -20.44 -11.31
N GLY A 220 1.23 -21.12 -12.30
CA GLY A 220 0.87 -22.50 -12.64
C GLY A 220 -0.44 -22.58 -13.42
N THR A 221 -1.31 -23.54 -13.05
CA THR A 221 -2.61 -23.65 -13.70
C THR A 221 -3.56 -22.54 -13.23
N PRO A 222 -4.34 -21.91 -14.15
CA PRO A 222 -5.26 -20.84 -13.76
C PRO A 222 -6.23 -21.29 -12.67
N ALA A 223 -6.24 -20.54 -11.56
CA ALA A 223 -7.07 -20.87 -10.41
C ALA A 223 -8.58 -20.89 -10.77
N PRO A 224 -9.33 -21.97 -10.43
CA PRO A 224 -10.70 -22.16 -10.89
C PRO A 224 -11.69 -21.09 -10.39
N PHE A 225 -11.34 -20.38 -9.31
CA PHE A 225 -12.17 -19.33 -8.71
C PHE A 225 -11.57 -17.93 -8.86
N VAL A 226 -10.57 -17.72 -9.73
CA VAL A 226 -9.93 -16.41 -9.94
C VAL A 226 -10.93 -15.32 -10.32
N VAL A 227 -11.96 -15.66 -11.11
CA VAL A 227 -13.03 -14.72 -11.50
C VAL A 227 -13.86 -14.31 -10.28
N LEU A 228 -14.17 -15.24 -9.38
CA LEU A 228 -14.90 -14.94 -8.14
C LEU A 228 -14.07 -14.02 -7.24
N GLY A 229 -12.77 -14.29 -7.10
CA GLY A 229 -11.83 -13.41 -6.38
C GLY A 229 -11.87 -11.97 -6.91
N GLY A 230 -11.75 -11.79 -8.23
CA GLY A 230 -11.83 -10.46 -8.87
C GLY A 230 -13.20 -9.78 -8.69
N VAL A 231 -14.30 -10.52 -8.74
CA VAL A 231 -15.65 -9.97 -8.47
C VAL A 231 -15.76 -9.49 -7.02
N LEU A 232 -15.29 -10.28 -6.06
CA LEU A 232 -15.30 -9.89 -4.64
C LEU A 232 -14.46 -8.64 -4.38
N GLU A 233 -13.33 -8.50 -5.08
CA GLU A 233 -12.50 -7.29 -5.01
C GLU A 233 -13.26 -6.05 -5.51
N ILE A 234 -13.94 -6.15 -6.66
CA ILE A 234 -14.77 -5.04 -7.18
C ILE A 234 -15.88 -4.69 -6.19
N VAL A 235 -16.55 -5.69 -5.59
CA VAL A 235 -17.56 -5.47 -4.56
C VAL A 235 -16.96 -4.76 -3.34
N ALA A 236 -15.77 -5.18 -2.87
CA ALA A 236 -15.08 -4.52 -1.78
C ALA A 236 -14.78 -3.05 -2.09
N ILE A 237 -14.32 -2.75 -3.31
CA ILE A 237 -14.06 -1.38 -3.78
C ILE A 237 -15.34 -0.54 -3.78
N VAL A 238 -16.44 -1.07 -4.31
CA VAL A 238 -17.74 -0.36 -4.32
C VAL A 238 -18.20 -0.06 -2.89
N VAL A 239 -18.14 -1.04 -1.99
CA VAL A 239 -18.48 -0.85 -0.56
C VAL A 239 -17.56 0.20 0.08
N ALA A 240 -16.27 0.22 -0.28
CA ALA A 240 -15.32 1.20 0.21
C ALA A 240 -15.70 2.63 -0.21
N PHE A 241 -16.06 2.86 -1.47
CA PHE A 241 -16.49 4.19 -1.93
C PHE A 241 -17.79 4.65 -1.26
N ILE A 242 -18.73 3.74 -0.99
CA ILE A 242 -19.94 4.06 -0.21
C ILE A 242 -19.57 4.43 1.23
N GLY A 243 -18.60 3.72 1.82
CA GLY A 243 -18.24 3.85 3.24
C GLY A 243 -17.22 4.94 3.58
N VAL A 244 -16.39 5.39 2.63
CA VAL A 244 -15.23 6.25 2.93
C VAL A 244 -15.61 7.60 3.56
N ALA A 245 -16.74 8.18 3.14
CA ALA A 245 -17.24 9.43 3.71
C ALA A 245 -17.51 9.30 5.21
N PHE A 246 -17.91 8.11 5.69
CA PHE A 246 -18.20 7.87 7.11
C PHE A 246 -16.93 7.85 7.96
N VAL A 247 -15.80 7.35 7.44
CA VAL A 247 -14.55 7.37 8.20
C VAL A 247 -13.85 8.74 8.18
N ILE A 248 -14.18 9.57 7.20
CA ILE A 248 -13.67 10.95 7.08
C ILE A 248 -14.50 11.94 7.90
N ARG A 249 -15.81 11.71 8.04
CA ARG A 249 -16.72 12.63 8.74
C ARG A 249 -16.27 12.87 10.18
N GLY A 250 -16.02 14.13 10.51
CA GLY A 250 -15.58 14.54 11.86
C GLY A 250 -14.13 14.20 12.20
N ALA A 251 -13.33 13.74 11.23
CA ALA A 251 -11.92 13.45 11.44
C ALA A 251 -11.11 14.76 11.62
N ASP A 252 -10.40 14.88 12.74
CA ASP A 252 -9.38 15.90 12.96
C ASP A 252 -8.02 15.24 13.20
N GLU A 253 -7.37 14.92 12.09
CA GLU A 253 -6.03 14.34 12.04
C GLU A 253 -4.98 15.37 11.61
N ARG A 254 -5.33 16.67 11.60
CA ARG A 254 -4.36 17.71 11.26
C ARG A 254 -3.20 17.69 12.24
N ILE A 255 -2.00 17.77 11.69
CA ILE A 255 -0.78 17.91 12.47
C ILE A 255 -0.52 19.42 12.60
N SER A 256 -0.95 19.99 13.72
CA SER A 256 -0.85 21.42 14.02
C SER A 256 0.61 21.88 14.07
N ALA A 257 0.86 23.10 13.59
CA ALA A 257 2.14 23.77 13.74
C ALA A 257 2.27 24.38 15.16
N GLY A 258 2.61 23.59 16.16
CA GLY A 258 3.00 24.06 17.51
C GLY A 258 3.40 22.86 18.37
N GLU A 259 4.56 22.77 19.02
CA GLU A 259 5.63 23.70 19.33
C GLU A 259 6.97 22.99 19.07
N GLY A 260 7.69 23.34 18.00
CA GLY A 260 9.07 22.92 17.87
C GLY A 260 9.97 23.94 18.57
N SER A 261 10.50 23.57 19.73
CA SER A 261 11.67 24.14 20.41
C SER A 261 11.84 25.65 20.35
N ARG A 262 11.38 26.35 21.39
CA ARG A 262 12.20 27.42 22.00
C ARG A 262 13.04 26.76 23.09
N VAL A 263 14.18 26.18 22.72
CA VAL A 263 15.40 26.05 23.54
C VAL A 263 16.54 25.94 22.54
#